data_AF-A0AA38L8K3-F1
#
_entry.id   AF-A0AA38L8K3-F1
#
_cell.length_a   1.000
_cell.length_b   1.000
_cell.length_c   1.000
_cell.angle_alpha   90.00
_cell.angle_beta   90.00
_cell.angle_gamma   90.00
#
_symmetry.space_group_name_H-M   'P 1'
#
loop_
_entity.id
_entity.type
_entity.pdbx_description
1 polymer ?
#
loop_
_entity_poly.entity_id
_entity_poly.type
_entity_poly.pdbx_seq_one_letter_code
_entity_poly.pdbx_strand_id
1 'polypeptide(L)' 'KHFLLSPPKLDRPLILYSRATNVSLACMLAQEDDNKRERVIYFISRTLLDYETRYTQ' A
#
# COMPACT_ATOMS: atom_id res chain seq x y z
N LYS A 1 -0.85 -23.70 -4.40
CA LYS A 1 -1.43 -22.40 -4.83
C LYS A 1 -0.71 -21.30 -4.03
N HIS A 2 0.19 -20.54 -4.65
CA HIS A 2 0.83 -19.39 -3.98
C HIS A 2 -0.05 -18.17 -4.19
N PHE A 3 -0.63 -17.63 -3.13
CA PHE A 3 -1.37 -16.38 -3.21
C PHE A 3 -0.35 -15.24 -3.20
N LEU A 4 -0.42 -14.37 -4.23
CA LEU A 4 0.41 -13.16 -4.31
C LEU A 4 0.08 -12.17 -3.17
N LEU A 5 -1.18 -12.19 -2.71
CA LEU A 5 -1.71 -11.38 -1.63
C LEU A 5 -2.23 -12.27 -0.49
N SER A 6 -2.02 -11.82 0.73
CA SER A 6 -2.55 -12.46 1.94
C SER A 6 -3.85 -11.78 2.38
N PRO A 7 -4.81 -12.52 2.96
CA PRO A 7 -6.00 -11.89 3.54
C PRO A 7 -5.61 -11.00 4.74
N PRO A 8 -6.35 -9.91 5.00
CA PRO A 8 -6.13 -9.08 6.17
C PRO A 8 -6.47 -9.84 7.46
N LYS A 9 -5.64 -9.65 8.49
CA LYS A 9 -5.85 -10.14 9.85
C LYS A 9 -6.24 -8.98 10.76
N LEU A 10 -7.42 -9.03 11.39
CA LEU A 10 -7.94 -7.91 12.19
C LEU A 10 -7.14 -7.61 13.46
N ASP A 11 -6.42 -8.59 13.98
CA ASP A 11 -5.63 -8.51 15.22
C ASP A 11 -4.22 -7.93 15.00
N ARG A 12 -3.90 -7.47 13.78
CA ARG A 12 -2.54 -7.03 13.42
C ARG A 12 -2.52 -5.61 12.89
N PRO A 13 -1.50 -4.82 13.27
CA PRO A 13 -1.33 -3.48 12.72
C PRO A 13 -1.06 -3.56 11.22
N LEU A 14 -1.68 -2.66 10.46
CA LEU A 14 -1.39 -2.47 9.04
C LEU A 14 -0.13 -1.62 8.88
N ILE A 15 0.70 -2.02 7.91
CA ILE A 15 1.88 -1.27 7.48
C ILE A 15 1.57 -0.69 6.09
N LEU A 16 1.68 0.63 5.97
CA LEU A 16 1.41 1.34 4.72
C LEU A 16 2.73 1.87 4.14
N TYR A 17 3.10 1.38 2.97
CA TYR A 17 4.16 1.96 2.15
C TYR A 17 3.54 2.81 1.06
N SER A 18 3.93 4.08 0.97
CA SER A 18 3.43 5.00 -0.07
C SER A 18 4.57 5.53 -0.92
N ARG A 19 4.31 5.68 -2.22
CA ARG A 19 5.18 6.34 -3.18
C ARG A 19 4.35 7.33 -4.01
N ALA A 20 4.86 8.55 -4.09
CA ALA A 20 4.31 9.59 -4.95
C ALA A 20 5.20 9.79 -6.19
N THR A 21 4.56 10.13 -7.29
CA THR A 21 5.18 10.74 -8.47
C THR A 21 4.47 12.06 -8.74
N ASN A 22 4.96 12.83 -9.72
CA ASN A 22 4.34 14.10 -10.10
C ASN A 22 2.90 13.94 -10.66
N VAL A 23 2.47 12.71 -10.98
CA VAL A 23 1.17 12.44 -11.64
C VAL A 23 0.35 11.35 -10.95
N SER A 24 0.90 10.65 -9.95
CA SER A 24 0.20 9.51 -9.33
C SER A 24 0.65 9.25 -7.91
N LEU A 25 -0.23 8.63 -7.13
CA LEU A 25 0.07 8.03 -5.85
C LEU A 25 -0.11 6.52 -5.95
N ALA A 26 0.83 5.78 -5.37
CA ALA A 26 0.75 4.33 -5.24
C ALA A 26 1.10 3.94 -3.80
N CYS A 27 0.37 2.97 -3.27
CA CYS A 27 0.55 2.44 -1.92
C CYS A 27 0.50 0.92 -1.92
N MET A 28 1.29 0.32 -1.05
CA MET A 28 1.26 -1.09 -0.70
C MET A 28 0.86 -1.24 0.76
N LEU A 29 -0.15 -2.06 1.02
CA LEU A 29 -0.61 -2.41 2.35
C LEU A 29 -0.07 -3.79 2.73
N ALA A 30 0.57 -3.88 3.89
CA ALA A 30 1.15 -5.11 4.40
C ALA A 30 0.79 -5.37 5.87
N GLN A 31 0.93 -6.62 6.31
CA GLN A 31 0.94 -7.01 7.72
C GLN A 31 2.02 -8.05 7.96
N GLU A 32 2.53 -8.12 9.18
CA GLU A 32 3.38 -9.22 9.60
C GLU A 32 2.57 -10.53 9.70
N ASP A 33 3.14 -11.64 9.19
CA ASP A 33 2.64 -12.99 9.41
C ASP A 33 3.09 -13.56 10.77
N ASP A 34 2.69 -14.79 11.08
CA ASP A 34 2.97 -15.42 12.38
C ASP A 34 4.48 -15.56 12.66
N ASN A 35 5.30 -15.48 11.60
CA ASN A 35 6.75 -15.54 11.64
C ASN A 35 7.39 -14.13 11.59
N LYS A 36 6.61 -13.07 11.83
CA LYS A 36 7.03 -11.66 11.75
C LYS A 36 7.56 -11.25 10.37
N ARG A 37 7.08 -11.89 9.31
CA ARG A 37 7.43 -11.50 7.93
C ARG A 37 6.33 -10.66 7.34
N GLU A 38 6.67 -9.54 6.73
CA GLU A 38 5.70 -8.72 6.03
C GLU A 38 5.11 -9.48 4.83
N ARG A 39 3.79 -9.48 4.77
CA ARG A 39 2.99 -10.01 3.67
C ARG A 39 2.15 -8.91 3.09
N VAL A 40 2.17 -8.80 1.77
CA VAL A 40 1.31 -7.86 1.07
C VAL A 40 -0.14 -8.34 1.12
N ILE A 41 -1.03 -7.43 1.46
CA ILE A 41 -2.48 -7.67 1.51
C ILE A 41 -3.16 -7.01 0.32
N TYR A 42 -2.72 -5.80 -0.02
CA TYR A 42 -3.36 -5.02 -1.08
C TYR A 42 -2.43 -3.97 -1.68
N PHE A 43 -2.72 -3.56 -2.91
CA PHE A 43 -2.12 -2.41 -3.57
C PHE A 43 -3.21 -1.40 -3.92
N ILE A 44 -2.94 -0.12 -3.65
CA ILE A 44 -3.86 0.99 -3.97
C ILE A 44 -3.09 1.96 -4.84
N SER A 45 -3.63 2.35 -5.98
CA SER A 45 -3.07 3.44 -6.78
C SER A 45 -4.16 4.36 -7.31
N ARG A 46 -3.80 5.62 -7.51
CA ARG A 46 -4.64 6.59 -8.22
C ARG A 46 -3.79 7.61 -8.96
N THR A 47 -4.28 8.06 -10.09
CA THR A 47 -3.76 9.26 -10.76
C THR A 47 -4.16 10.49 -9.95
N LEU A 48 -3.25 11.44 -9.83
CA LEU A 48 -3.53 12.74 -9.20
C LEU A 48 -4.37 13.59 -10.14
N LEU A 49 -5.33 14.33 -9.58
CA LEU A 49 -6.06 15.35 -10.33
C LEU A 49 -5.15 16.54 -10.63
N ASP A 50 -5.46 17.31 -11.68
CA ASP A 50 -4.62 18.44 -12.13
C ASP A 50 -4.29 19.46 -11.03
N TYR A 51 -5.17 19.65 -10.05
CA TYR A 51 -4.88 20.53 -8.93
C TYR A 51 -4.01 19.86 -7.85
N GLU A 52 -4.07 18.54 -7.72
CA GLU A 52 -3.26 17.78 -6.77
C GLU A 52 -1.81 17.65 -7.24
N THR A 53 -1.55 17.66 -8.55
CA THR A 53 -0.18 17.66 -9.11
C THR A 53 0.57 18.95 -8.83
N ARG A 54 -0.13 20.02 -8.43
CA ARG A 54 0.44 21.34 -8.12
C ARG A 54 0.81 21.50 -6.65
N TYR A 55 0.53 20.51 -5.79
CA TYR A 55 1.03 20.52 -4.41
C TYR A 55 2.55 20.31 -4.43
N THR A 56 3.28 21.30 -3.92
CA THR A 56 4.73 21.22 -3.74
C THR A 56 5.04 20.42 -2.47
N GLN A 57 6.09 19.60 -2.53
CA GLN A 57 6.66 18.93 -1.35
C GLN A 57 7.40 19.92 -0.45
#